data_AF-A0A0J1BM33-F1
#
_entry.id   AF-A0A0J1BM33-F1
#
_cell.length_a   1.000
_cell.length_b   1.000
_cell.length_c   1.000
_cell.angle_alpha   90.00
_cell.angle_beta   90.00
_cell.angle_gamma   90.00
#
_symmetry.space_group_name_H-M   'P 1'
#
loop_
_entity.id
_entity.type
_entity.pdbx_description
1 polymer ?
#
loop_
_entity_poly.entity_id
_entity_poly.type
_entity_poly.pdbx_seq_one_letter_code
_entity_poly.pdbx_strand_id
1 'polypeptide(L)' 'MEDVELCRRLRKQGTISLVEAAVTTSACRWLRLGILKTTLINQLCIAGFGLGIPPDTLQRWYRSRR' A
#
# COMPACT_ATOMS: atom_id res chain seq x y z
N MET A 1 7.11 5.08 0.45
CA MET A 1 5.84 4.54 0.97
C MET A 1 5.50 5.35 2.20
N GLU A 2 5.09 6.60 1.99
CA GLU A 2 4.88 7.56 3.08
C GLU A 2 3.74 7.10 4.00
N ASP A 3 2.64 6.61 3.42
CA ASP A 3 1.47 6.12 4.18
C ASP A 3 1.83 5.00 5.17
N VAL A 4 2.70 4.07 4.78
CA VAL A 4 3.06 2.92 5.64
C VAL A 4 3.96 3.38 6.79
N GLU A 5 4.87 4.32 6.53
CA GLU A 5 5.71 4.90 7.58
C GLU A 5 4.89 5.78 8.54
N LEU A 6 3.96 6.56 8.01
CA LEU A 6 3.00 7.34 8.79
C LEU A 6 2.16 6.43 9.69
N CYS A 7 1.57 5.37 9.14
CA CYS A 7 0.83 4.37 9.91
C CYS A 7 1.71 3.71 10.99
N ARG A 8 2.97 3.38 10.67
CA ARG A 8 3.91 2.76 11.61
C ARG A 8 4.28 3.70 12.76
N ARG A 9 4.45 5.00 12.48
CA ARG A 9 4.69 6.02 13.52
C ARG A 9 3.44 6.24 14.37
N LEU A 10 2.26 6.33 13.76
CA LEU A 10 0.98 6.48 14.47
C LEU A 10 0.68 5.29 15.38
N ARG A 11 0.99 4.05 14.95
CA ARG A 11 0.88 2.86 15.80
C ARG A 11 1.76 2.89 17.05
N LYS A 12 2.84 3.68 17.07
CA LYS A 12 3.65 3.90 18.27
C LYS A 12 3.02 4.92 19.22
N GLN A 13 2.14 5.78 18.72
CA GLN A 13 1.47 6.82 19.50
C GLN A 13 0.08 6.39 20.01
N GLY A 14 -0.53 5.36 19.43
CA GLY A 14 -1.81 4.82 19.89
C GLY A 14 -2.35 3.69 19.02
N THR A 15 -3.61 3.31 19.27
CA THR A 15 -4.31 2.25 18.52
C THR A 15 -5.03 2.84 17.32
N ILE A 16 -4.80 2.27 16.13
CA ILE A 16 -5.55 2.62 14.92
C ILE A 16 -6.79 1.73 14.87
N SER A 17 -7.98 2.33 14.96
CA SER A 17 -9.28 1.64 14.85
C SER A 17 -9.90 1.84 13.47
N LEU A 18 -10.60 0.82 12.98
CA LEU A 18 -11.40 0.89 11.75
C LEU A 18 -12.77 1.48 12.10
N VAL A 19 -13.18 2.50 11.35
CA VAL A 19 -14.52 3.11 11.44
C VAL A 19 -15.50 2.30 10.58
N GLU A 20 -16.72 2.11 11.07
CA GLU A 20 -17.78 1.37 10.36
C GLU A 20 -18.32 2.10 9.12
N ALA A 21 -18.00 3.39 8.95
CA ALA A 21 -18.39 4.16 7.79
C ALA A 21 -17.62 3.73 6.53
N ALA A 22 -18.36 3.37 5.49
CA ALA A 22 -17.81 3.15 4.16
C ALA A 22 -17.65 4.48 3.41
N VAL A 23 -16.48 4.68 2.79
CA VAL A 23 -16.21 5.83 1.92
C VAL A 23 -16.12 5.35 0.47
N THR A 24 -16.94 5.93 -0.40
CA THR A 24 -16.85 5.67 -1.84
C THR A 24 -15.65 6.40 -2.42
N THR A 25 -14.68 5.64 -2.94
CA THR A 25 -13.50 6.20 -3.61
C THR A 25 -13.48 5.78 -5.08
N SER A 26 -12.87 6.60 -5.94
CA SER A 26 -12.83 6.35 -7.38
C SER A 26 -11.93 5.16 -7.71
N ALA A 27 -12.50 4.10 -8.29
CA ALA A 27 -11.78 2.90 -8.72
C ALA A 27 -11.01 3.06 -10.05
N CYS A 28 -10.79 4.28 -10.54
CA CYS A 28 -10.24 4.56 -11.88
C CYS A 28 -8.92 3.82 -12.16
N ARG A 29 -8.03 3.72 -11.16
CA ARG A 29 -6.74 3.03 -11.30
C ARG A 29 -6.91 1.52 -11.48
N TRP A 30 -7.85 0.93 -10.75
CA TRP A 30 -8.13 -0.51 -10.78
C TRP A 30 -8.80 -0.89 -12.10
N LEU A 31 -9.68 -0.04 -12.62
CA LEU A 31 -10.30 -0.20 -13.95
C LEU A 31 -9.26 -0.14 -15.08
N ARG A 32 -8.25 0.75 -14.99
CA ARG A 32 -7.21 0.89 -16.02
C ARG A 32 -6.12 -0.18 -15.97
N LEU A 33 -5.69 -0.60 -14.78
CA LEU A 33 -4.54 -1.51 -14.60
C LEU A 33 -4.93 -2.96 -14.26
N GLY A 34 -6.21 -3.20 -14.03
CA GLY A 34 -6.74 -4.48 -13.56
C GLY A 34 -6.72 -4.57 -12.03
N ILE A 35 -7.86 -4.99 -11.46
CA ILE A 35 -8.08 -5.13 -10.03
C ILE A 35 -7.06 -6.09 -9.42
N LEU A 36 -7.00 -7.33 -9.93
CA LEU A 36 -6.14 -8.39 -9.37
C LEU A 36 -4.66 -8.03 -9.45
N LYS A 37 -4.19 -7.53 -10.60
CA LYS A 37 -2.79 -7.16 -10.80
C LYS A 37 -2.38 -6.03 -9.86
N THR A 38 -3.21 -5.00 -9.73
CA THR A 38 -2.93 -3.85 -8.86
C THR A 38 -2.95 -4.25 -7.38
N THR A 39 -3.90 -5.08 -6.97
CA THR A 39 -3.98 -5.60 -5.59
C THR A 39 -2.77 -6.46 -5.23
N LEU A 40 -2.38 -7.41 -6.09
CA LEU A 40 -1.20 -8.26 -5.84
C LEU A 40 0.09 -7.45 -5.72
N ILE A 41 0.30 -6.48 -6.61
CA ILE A 41 1.49 -5.63 -6.54
C ILE A 41 1.48 -4.78 -5.27
N ASN A 42 0.35 -4.16 -4.92
CA ASN A 42 0.23 -3.39 -3.67
C ASN A 42 0.51 -4.27 -2.44
N GLN A 43 -0.04 -5.48 -2.39
CA GLN A 43 0.19 -6.41 -1.28
C GLN A 43 1.64 -6.84 -1.17
N LEU A 44 2.31 -7.13 -2.30
CA LEU A 44 3.74 -7.45 -2.32
C LEU A 44 4.59 -6.28 -1.82
N CYS A 45 4.25 -5.04 -2.19
CA CYS A 45 4.94 -3.87 -1.67
C CYS A 45 4.75 -3.71 -0.16
N ILE A 46 3.53 -3.88 0.36
CA ILE A 46 3.25 -3.79 1.81
C ILE A 46 3.99 -4.90 2.56
N ALA A 47 3.93 -6.14 2.08
CA ALA A 47 4.60 -7.28 2.67
C ALA A 47 6.14 -7.10 2.67
N GLY A 48 6.71 -6.69 1.53
CA GLY A 48 8.13 -6.41 1.43
C GLY A 48 8.58 -5.29 2.37
N PHE A 49 7.80 -4.22 2.49
CA PHE A 49 8.09 -3.15 3.44
C PHE A 49 8.01 -3.63 4.90
N GLY A 50 7.02 -4.48 5.22
CA GLY A 50 6.89 -5.12 6.53
C GLY A 50 8.08 -6.03 6.89
N LEU A 51 8.66 -6.70 5.89
CA LEU A 51 9.86 -7.53 6.02
C LEU A 51 11.17 -6.72 6.10
N GLY A 52 11.10 -5.39 6.03
CA GLY A 52 12.28 -4.52 6.11
C GLY A 52 13.00 -4.32 4.78
N ILE A 53 12.39 -4.71 3.65
CA ILE A 53 12.94 -4.41 2.32
C ILE A 53 12.86 -2.89 2.10
N PRO A 54 13.97 -2.24 1.71
CA PRO A 54 13.96 -0.80 1.49
C PRO A 54 12.95 -0.42 0.39
N PRO A 55 12.18 0.66 0.59
CA PRO A 55 11.13 1.07 -0.35
C PRO A 55 11.69 1.40 -1.74
N ASP A 56 12.97 1.73 -1.82
CA ASP A 56 13.70 2.00 -3.05
C ASP A 56 13.80 0.78 -3.99
N THR A 57 14.00 -0.41 -3.41
CA THR A 57 14.02 -1.68 -4.14
C THR A 57 12.63 -2.08 -4.62
N LEU A 58 11.61 -1.89 -3.77
CA LEU A 58 10.21 -2.10 -4.14
C LEU A 58 9.78 -1.15 -5.26
N GLN A 59 10.22 0.11 -5.21
CA GLN A 59 9.92 1.08 -6.25
C GLN A 59 10.59 0.73 -7.59
N ARG A 60 11.83 0.21 -7.55
CA ARG A 60 12.50 -0.35 -8.74
C ARG A 60 11.69 -1.51 -9.34
N TRP A 61 11.29 -2.48 -8.53
CA TRP A 61 10.45 -3.60 -9.01
C TRP A 61 9.10 -3.14 -9.57
N TYR A 62 8.49 -2.12 -8.97
CA TYR A 62 7.25 -1.52 -9.44
C TYR A 62 7.44 -0.80 -10.79
N ARG A 63 8.49 0.01 -10.92
CA ARG A 63 8.81 0.74 -12.16
C ARG A 63 9.19 -0.21 -13.31
N SER A 64 9.92 -1.29 -13.02
CA SER A 64 10.30 -2.28 -14.03
C SER A 64 9.13 -3.13 -14.54
N ARG A 65 7.98 -3.12 -13.84
CA ARG A 65 6.75 -3.85 -14.24
C ARG A 65 5.66 -2.96 -14.85
N ARG A 66 5.89 -1.65 -14.92
CA ARG A 66 5.02 -0.69 -15.61
C ARG A 66 5.37 -0.66 -17.10
#